data_AF-A0A2B4FKS9-F1
#
_entry.id   AF-A0A2B4FKS9-F1
#
_cell.length_a   1.000
_cell.length_b   1.000
_cell.length_c   1.000
_cell.angle_alpha   90.00
_cell.angle_beta   90.00
_cell.angle_gamma   90.00
#
_symmetry.space_group_name_H-M   'P 1'
#
loop_
_entity.id
_entity.type
_entity.pdbx_description
1 polymer ?
#
loop_
_entity_poly.entity_id
_entity_poly.type
_entity_poly.pdbx_seq_one_letter_code
_entity_poly.pdbx_strand_id
1 'polypeptide(L)' 'MNSVTEIETSLWTICVGDIFSNGRMPYHLKVVKIEVEDLTKPDDAKIYSIPVHPKNHRRWMKE' A
#
# COMPACT_ATOMS: atom_id res chain seq x y z
N MET A 1 12.38 2.60 -12.43
CA MET A 1 11.68 2.33 -11.17
C MET A 1 11.71 0.84 -10.92
N ASN A 2 12.29 0.43 -9.79
CA ASN A 2 12.35 -0.97 -9.38
C ASN A 2 11.07 -1.30 -8.60
N SER A 3 10.46 -2.44 -8.91
CA SER A 3 9.34 -2.96 -8.15
C SER A 3 9.84 -3.85 -7.02
N VAL A 4 9.37 -3.62 -5.80
CA VAL A 4 9.72 -4.41 -4.61
C VAL A 4 8.45 -4.94 -3.95
N THR A 5 8.58 -6.00 -3.15
CA THR A 5 7.47 -6.58 -2.38
C THR A 5 7.35 -6.01 -0.98
N GLU A 6 8.41 -5.39 -0.47
CA GLU A 6 8.53 -4.82 0.87
C GLU A 6 9.46 -3.60 0.80
N ILE A 7 9.16 -2.58 1.61
CA ILE A 7 10.05 -1.43 1.80
C ILE A 7 9.99 -0.96 3.26
N GLU A 8 11.16 -0.73 3.85
CA GLU A 8 11.30 -0.13 5.17
C GLU A 8 11.51 1.38 5.00
N THR A 9 10.50 2.16 5.37
CA THR A 9 10.57 3.62 5.42
C THR A 9 11.02 4.07 6.80
N SER A 10 11.31 5.37 6.97
CA SER A 10 11.70 5.95 8.26
C SER A 10 10.69 5.72 9.39
N LEU A 11 9.42 5.46 9.07
CA LEU A 11 8.34 5.34 10.06
C LEU A 11 7.66 3.97 10.05
N TRP A 12 7.59 3.29 8.89
CA TRP A 12 6.78 2.08 8.67
C TRP A 12 7.49 1.10 7.74
N THR A 13 7.34 -0.19 8.01
CA THR A 13 7.57 -1.23 6.99
C THR A 13 6.27 -1.46 6.23
N ILE A 14 6.32 -1.41 4.90
CA ILE A 14 5.16 -1.56 4.02
C ILE A 14 5.39 -2.73 3.07
N CYS A 15 4.45 -3.66 3.05
CA CYS A 15 4.46 -4.84 2.19
C CYS A 15 3.33 -4.79 1.14
N VAL A 16 3.58 -5.39 -0.03
CA VAL A 16 2.51 -5.68 -0.99
C VAL A 16 1.51 -6.63 -0.34
N GLY A 17 0.25 -6.22 -0.32
CA GLY A 17 -0.83 -6.93 0.36
C GLY A 17 -1.27 -6.32 1.68
N ASP A 18 -0.48 -5.40 2.26
CA ASP A 18 -0.86 -4.67 3.47
C ASP A 18 -2.15 -3.88 3.27
N ILE A 19 -2.86 -3.69 4.39
CA ILE A 19 -4.19 -3.08 4.39
C ILE A 19 -4.22 -1.95 5.40
N PHE A 20 -4.46 -0.74 4.88
CA PHE A 20 -4.53 0.47 5.68
C PHE A 20 -5.97 0.96 5.78
N SER A 21 -6.31 1.47 6.95
CA SER A 21 -7.54 2.22 7.18
C SER A 21 -7.18 3.62 7.64
N ASN A 22 -7.74 4.65 7.00
CA ASN A 22 -7.60 6.02 7.48
C ASN A 22 -8.73 6.45 8.43
N GLY A 23 -9.61 5.51 8.82
CA GLY A 23 -10.73 5.73 9.73
C GLY A 23 -11.83 6.67 9.22
N ARG A 24 -11.63 7.31 8.06
CA ARG A 24 -12.55 8.29 7.47
C ARG A 24 -13.27 7.76 6.24
N MET A 25 -12.66 6.84 5.51
CA MET A 25 -13.25 6.28 4.29
C MET A 25 -14.06 5.02 4.58
N PRO A 26 -15.14 4.77 3.81
CA PRO A 26 -15.97 3.56 3.96
C PRO A 26 -15.30 2.29 3.40
N TYR A 27 -14.00 2.35 3.10
CA TYR A 27 -13.18 1.27 2.57
C TYR A 27 -11.76 1.30 3.15
N HIS A 28 -11.07 0.17 3.06
CA HIS A 28 -9.64 0.09 3.36
C HIS A 28 -8.83 0.13 2.06
N LEU A 29 -7.55 0.51 2.15
CA LEU A 29 -6.62 0.52 1.02
C LEU A 29 -5.70 -0.68 1.12
N LYS A 30 -5.73 -1.54 0.10
CA LYS A 30 -4.81 -2.68 -0.01
C LYS A 30 -3.66 -2.31 -0.92
N VAL A 31 -2.42 -2.45 -0.46
CA VAL A 31 -1.22 -2.25 -1.29
C VAL A 31 -1.16 -3.34 -2.34
N VAL A 32 -0.94 -2.95 -3.60
CA VAL A 32 -0.82 -3.86 -4.74
C VAL A 32 0.51 -3.77 -5.45
N LYS A 33 1.21 -2.63 -5.31
CA LYS A 33 2.51 -2.39 -5.93
C LYS A 33 3.29 -1.35 -5.14
N ILE A 34 4.59 -1.56 -5.04
CA ILE A 34 5.54 -0.63 -4.47
C ILE A 34 6.61 -0.37 -5.53
N GLU A 35 6.83 0.90 -5.86
CA GLU A 35 7.89 1.31 -6.77
C GLU A 35 8.86 2.25 -6.06
N VAL A 36 10.14 1.99 -6.22
CA VAL A 36 11.21 2.81 -5.68
C VAL A 36 12.23 3.11 -6.78
N GLU A 37 12.66 4.36 -6.86
CA GLU A 37 13.67 4.79 -7.82
C GLU A 37 15.08 4.60 -7.27
N ASP A 38 15.28 4.96 -6.01
CA ASP A 38 16.54 4.88 -5.29
C ASP A 38 16.33 4.17 -3.94
N LEU A 39 16.90 2.98 -3.79
CA LEU A 39 16.77 2.17 -2.57
C LEU A 39 17.44 2.81 -1.34
N THR A 40 18.27 3.82 -1.53
CA THR A 40 18.87 4.59 -0.42
C THR A 40 17.91 5.65 0.13
N LYS A 41 16.78 5.90 -0.54
CA LYS A 41 15.73 6.87 -0.17
C LYS A 41 14.36 6.19 -0.13
N PRO A 42 14.13 5.27 0.83
CA PRO A 42 12.90 4.48 0.85
C PRO A 42 11.64 5.31 1.11
N ASP A 43 11.76 6.49 1.73
CA ASP A 43 10.64 7.40 1.97
C ASP A 43 10.06 8.02 0.68
N ASP A 44 10.83 8.03 -0.42
CA ASP A 44 10.40 8.52 -1.73
C ASP A 44 9.63 7.45 -2.55
N ALA A 45 9.37 6.28 -1.96
CA ALA A 45 8.69 5.19 -2.63
C ALA A 45 7.24 5.53 -2.99
N LYS A 46 6.82 5.12 -4.19
CA LYS A 46 5.44 5.22 -4.64
C LYS A 46 4.68 3.96 -4.23
N ILE A 47 3.70 4.14 -3.35
CA ILE A 47 2.80 3.06 -2.90
C ILE A 47 1.50 3.13 -3.69
N TYR A 48 1.19 2.06 -4.43
CA TYR A 48 -0.07 1.92 -5.15
C TYR A 48 -1.02 1.02 -4.37
N SER A 49 -2.26 1.46 -4.22
CA SER A 49 -3.28 0.73 -3.48
C SER A 49 -4.63 0.74 -4.18
N ILE A 50 -5.46 -0.26 -3.85
CA ILE A 50 -6.85 -0.37 -4.32
C ILE A 50 -7.81 -0.34 -3.13
N PRO A 51 -9.03 0.21 -3.31
CA PRO A 51 -10.04 0.19 -2.26
C PRO A 51 -10.64 -1.23 -2.11
N VAL A 52 -10.68 -1.72 -0.87
CA VAL A 52 -11.25 -3.02 -0.51
C VAL A 52 -12.26 -2.89 0.62
N HIS A 53 -13.22 -3.81 0.66
CA HIS A 53 -14.29 -3.78 1.65
C HIS A 53 -13.72 -3.98 3.07
N PRO A 54 -14.11 -3.15 4.06
CA PRO A 54 -13.44 -3.09 5.37
C PRO A 54 -13.64 -4.36 6.22
N LYS A 55 -14.68 -5.16 5.93
CA LYS A 55 -14.94 -6.46 6.57
C LYS A 55 -14.60 -7.67 5.70
N ASN A 56 -14.24 -7.45 4.43
CA ASN A 56 -13.88 -8.51 3.50
C ASN A 56 -12.83 -7.99 2.52
N HIS A 57 -11.59 -8.05 2.96
CA HIS A 57 -10.42 -7.51 2.24
C HIS A 57 -10.11 -8.19 0.90
N ARG A 58 -10.79 -9.30 0.56
CA ARG A 58 -10.71 -9.92 -0.77
C ARG A 58 -11.69 -9.30 -1.76
N ARG A 59 -12.72 -8.63 -1.28
CA ARG A 59 -13.72 -7.96 -2.11
C ARG A 59 -13.26 -6.54 -2.41
N TRP A 60 -13.02 -6.26 -3.68
CA TRP A 60 -12.74 -4.91 -4.14
C TRP A 60 -14.00 -4.07 -4.05
N MET A 61 -13.84 -2.79 -3.71
CA MET A 61 -14.91 -1.82 -3.89
C MET A 61 -14.90 -1.47 -5.37
N LYS A 62 -15.87 -1.99 -6.14
CA LYS A 62 -16.09 -1.55 -7.52
C LYS A 62 -16.42 -0.05 -7.48
N GLU A 63 -15.74 0.72 -8.32
CA GLU A 63 -16.16 2.07 -8.70
C GLU A 63 -17.53 2.04 -9.38
#